data_AF-A0A8T0G1U6-F1
#
_entry.id   AF-A0A8T0G1U6-F1
#
_cell.length_a   1.000
_cell.length_b   1.000
_cell.length_c   1.000
_cell.angle_alpha   90.00
_cell.angle_beta   90.00
_cell.angle_gamma   90.00
#
_symmetry.space_group_name_H-M   'P 1'
#
loop_
_entity.id
_entity.type
_entity.pdbx_description
1 polymer ?
#
loop_
_entity_poly.entity_id
_entity_poly.type
_entity_poly.pdbx_seq_one_letter_code
_entity_poly.pdbx_strand_id
1 'polypeptide(L)'
;MAFSAKGFKSDLIALATEMGEEPKSDTAGKGLKSLIAGSQAYEEEFVKTLLGVIISTRKEEKQEKDSKLQMEARKRGMEFELEKKKIEEGMASFNASSAGGGQFPINLQCEIFKCMSEIRRQRM
;
A
#
# COMPACT_ATOMS: atom_id res chain seq x y z
N MET A 1 -10.27 18.25 35.89
CA MET A 1 -10.69 16.94 35.35
C MET A 1 -9.48 16.27 34.71
N ALA A 2 -9.39 14.94 34.70
CA ALA A 2 -8.22 14.22 34.18
C ALA A 2 -8.64 13.31 33.01
N PHE A 3 -8.18 13.64 31.81
CA PHE A 3 -8.44 12.85 30.60
C PHE A 3 -7.52 11.63 30.52
N SER A 4 -8.05 10.44 30.81
CA SER A 4 -7.30 9.18 30.82
C SER A 4 -7.53 8.33 29.56
N ALA A 5 -7.41 8.92 28.37
CA ALA A 5 -7.54 8.12 27.15
C ALA A 5 -6.24 7.36 26.77
N LYS A 6 -6.43 6.16 26.18
CA LYS A 6 -5.37 5.33 25.59
C LYS A 6 -5.30 5.62 24.08
N GLY A 7 -4.25 6.28 23.64
CA GLY A 7 -3.99 6.61 22.23
C GLY A 7 -2.51 6.98 22.02
N PHE A 8 -2.02 6.89 20.79
CA PHE A 8 -0.65 7.32 20.47
C PHE A 8 -0.55 8.85 20.49
N LYS A 9 0.68 9.39 20.63
CA LYS A 9 0.91 10.85 20.62
C LYS A 9 0.31 11.51 19.36
N SER A 10 0.41 10.87 18.20
CA SER A 10 -0.20 11.33 16.95
C SER A 10 -1.73 11.45 17.05
N ASP A 11 -2.38 10.50 17.71
CA ASP A 11 -3.85 10.46 17.83
C ASP A 11 -4.33 11.57 18.77
N LEU A 12 -3.56 11.85 19.83
CA LEU A 12 -3.84 12.96 20.74
C LEU A 12 -3.62 14.32 20.09
N ILE A 13 -2.66 14.44 19.18
CA ILE A 13 -2.45 15.66 18.38
C ILE A 13 -3.66 15.87 17.46
N ALA A 14 -4.04 14.84 16.68
CA ALA A 14 -5.19 14.92 15.79
C ALA A 14 -6.49 15.24 16.56
N LEU A 15 -6.69 14.62 17.72
CA LEU A 15 -7.85 14.88 18.58
C LEU A 15 -7.90 16.33 19.07
N ALA A 16 -6.76 16.90 19.50
CA ALA A 16 -6.70 18.29 19.92
C ALA A 16 -6.96 19.25 18.74
N THR A 17 -6.41 18.95 17.55
CA THR A 17 -6.70 19.70 16.32
C THR A 17 -8.19 19.69 15.97
N GLU A 18 -8.84 18.53 16.05
CA GLU A 18 -10.27 18.38 15.77
C GLU A 18 -11.15 19.12 16.79
N MET A 19 -10.67 19.25 18.03
CA MET A 19 -11.30 20.05 19.08
C MET A 19 -11.11 21.58 18.88
N GLY A 20 -10.39 22.00 17.84
CA GLY A 20 -10.08 23.41 17.57
C GLY A 20 -8.90 23.95 18.38
N GLU A 21 -8.15 23.09 19.06
CA GLU A 21 -6.90 23.46 19.73
C GLU A 21 -5.73 23.28 18.76
N GLU A 22 -4.69 24.11 18.87
CA GLU A 22 -3.46 23.97 18.06
C GLU A 22 -2.32 23.34 18.89
N PRO A 23 -2.25 22.00 19.01
CA PRO A 23 -1.16 21.34 19.69
C PRO A 23 0.14 21.47 18.89
N LYS A 24 1.22 21.90 19.54
CA LYS A 24 2.56 21.83 18.94
C LYS A 24 2.99 20.36 18.84
N SER A 25 3.65 20.00 17.74
CA SER A 25 4.21 18.65 17.51
C SER A 25 5.19 18.21 18.60
N ASP A 26 5.87 19.15 19.25
CA ASP A 26 6.80 18.90 20.35
C ASP A 26 6.12 18.66 21.71
N THR A 27 4.82 18.92 21.83
CA THR A 27 4.10 18.79 23.10
C THR A 27 4.17 17.36 23.62
N ALA A 28 4.52 17.20 24.90
CA ALA A 28 4.56 15.88 25.55
C ALA A 28 3.16 15.27 25.62
N GLY A 29 3.06 13.93 25.59
CA GLY A 29 1.76 13.24 25.67
C GLY A 29 0.93 13.62 26.89
N LYS A 30 1.58 13.93 28.02
CA LYS A 30 0.90 14.47 29.22
C LYS A 30 0.34 15.88 28.97
N GLY A 31 1.10 16.74 28.30
CA GLY A 31 0.67 18.10 27.94
C GLY A 31 -0.52 18.11 27.00
N LEU A 32 -0.56 17.20 26.01
CA LEU A 32 -1.70 17.04 25.11
C LEU A 32 -2.97 16.64 25.87
N LYS A 33 -2.86 15.70 26.83
CA LYS A 33 -4.00 15.30 27.66
C LYS A 33 -4.52 16.44 28.53
N SER A 34 -3.62 17.25 29.07
CA SER A 34 -4.00 18.44 29.84
C SER A 34 -4.66 19.51 28.96
N LEU A 35 -4.18 19.69 27.73
CA LEU A 35 -4.77 20.62 26.75
C LEU A 35 -6.22 20.23 26.44
N ILE A 36 -6.44 18.96 26.08
CA ILE A 36 -7.76 18.42 25.77
C ILE A 36 -8.70 18.54 26.98
N ALA A 37 -8.23 18.14 28.17
CA ALA A 37 -9.03 18.21 29.40
C ALA A 37 -9.32 19.64 29.88
N GLY A 38 -8.55 20.62 29.41
CA GLY A 38 -8.72 22.04 29.71
C GLY A 38 -9.58 22.80 28.70
N SER A 39 -9.97 22.16 27.60
CA SER A 39 -10.78 22.81 26.56
C SER A 39 -12.20 23.04 27.05
N GLN A 40 -12.79 24.17 26.66
CA GLN A 40 -14.17 24.53 27.03
C GLN A 40 -15.20 23.57 26.40
N ALA A 41 -14.85 22.95 25.28
CA ALA A 41 -15.66 21.95 24.58
C ALA A 41 -15.41 20.51 25.07
N TYR A 42 -14.72 20.33 26.20
CA TYR A 42 -14.41 19.01 26.72
C TYR A 42 -15.66 18.29 27.22
N GLU A 43 -16.11 17.30 26.45
CA GLU A 43 -17.13 16.32 26.84
C GLU A 43 -16.54 14.91 26.76
N GLU A 44 -16.54 14.19 27.89
CA GLU A 44 -15.77 12.95 28.01
C GLU A 44 -16.19 11.88 26.98
N GLU A 45 -17.49 11.69 26.77
CA GLU A 45 -18.00 10.68 25.83
C GLU A 45 -17.77 11.08 24.38
N PHE A 46 -17.90 12.37 24.06
CA PHE A 46 -17.57 12.90 22.74
C PHE A 46 -16.08 12.70 22.43
N VAL A 47 -15.20 13.08 23.36
CA VAL A 47 -13.74 12.98 23.18
C VAL A 47 -13.29 11.52 23.07
N LYS A 48 -13.88 10.60 23.86
CA LYS A 48 -13.62 9.16 23.73
C LYS A 48 -14.07 8.62 22.37
N THR A 49 -15.27 9.01 21.93
CA THR A 49 -15.83 8.59 20.64
C THR A 49 -14.97 9.09 19.49
N LEU A 50 -14.60 10.37 19.52
CA LEU A 50 -13.77 11.01 18.50
C LEU A 50 -12.37 10.39 18.42
N LEU A 51 -11.75 10.11 19.57
CA LEU A 51 -10.47 9.39 19.60
C LEU A 51 -10.60 7.96 19.02
N GLY A 52 -11.72 7.29 19.28
CA GLY A 52 -12.05 5.99 18.71
C GLY A 52 -12.13 6.03 17.19
N VAL A 53 -12.76 7.06 16.63
CA VAL A 53 -12.83 7.31 15.18
C VAL A 53 -11.43 7.53 14.61
N ILE A 54 -10.65 8.46 15.19
CA ILE A 54 -9.28 8.76 14.73
C ILE A 54 -8.39 7.51 14.71
N ILE A 55 -8.46 6.69 15.77
CA ILE A 55 -7.70 5.44 15.85
C ILE A 55 -8.16 4.45 14.78
N SER A 56 -9.46 4.38 14.51
CA SER A 56 -10.06 3.46 13.52
C SER A 56 -9.70 3.87 12.10
N THR A 57 -9.85 5.15 11.75
CA THR A 57 -9.46 5.70 10.44
C THR A 57 -7.98 5.42 10.13
N ARG A 58 -7.08 5.66 11.09
CA ARG A 58 -5.65 5.35 10.90
C ARG A 58 -5.40 3.84 10.69
N LYS A 59 -6.16 2.97 11.35
CA LYS A 59 -6.04 1.51 11.15
C LYS A 59 -6.54 1.10 9.76
N GLU A 60 -7.67 1.65 9.32
CA GLU A 60 -8.24 1.41 7.99
C GLU A 60 -7.32 1.91 6.88
N GLU A 61 -6.78 3.13 6.98
CA GLU A 61 -5.84 3.65 5.98
C GLU A 61 -4.57 2.79 5.84
N LYS A 62 -4.08 2.23 6.96
CA LYS A 62 -2.93 1.33 6.93
C LYS A 62 -3.28 0.01 6.26
N GLN A 63 -4.46 -0.52 6.51
CA GLN A 63 -4.93 -1.77 5.90
C GLN A 63 -5.23 -1.59 4.41
N GLU A 64 -5.79 -0.45 4.00
CA GLU A 64 -6.06 -0.15 2.60
C GLU A 64 -4.76 -0.02 1.80
N LYS A 65 -3.75 0.70 2.34
CA LYS A 65 -2.42 0.77 1.70
C LYS A 65 -1.77 -0.59 1.54
N ASP A 66 -1.83 -1.44 2.56
CA ASP A 66 -1.28 -2.80 2.52
C ASP A 66 -2.02 -3.68 1.50
N SER A 67 -3.35 -3.60 1.47
CA SER A 67 -4.18 -4.32 0.50
C SER A 67 -3.93 -3.85 -0.93
N LYS A 68 -3.71 -2.55 -1.14
CA LYS A 68 -3.44 -1.98 -2.47
C LYS A 68 -2.07 -2.43 -2.98
N LEU A 69 -1.05 -2.40 -2.13
CA LEU A 69 0.28 -2.95 -2.43
C LEU A 69 0.22 -4.45 -2.74
N GLN A 70 -0.56 -5.23 -1.98
CA GLN A 70 -0.72 -6.66 -2.23
C GLN A 70 -1.47 -6.93 -3.55
N MET A 71 -2.48 -6.13 -3.88
CA MET A 71 -3.22 -6.25 -5.15
C MET A 71 -2.34 -5.88 -6.34
N GLU A 72 -1.53 -4.81 -6.23
CA GLU A 72 -0.55 -4.43 -7.24
C GLU A 72 0.53 -5.49 -7.43
N ALA A 73 1.05 -6.08 -6.35
CA ALA A 73 2.00 -7.19 -6.41
C ALA A 73 1.40 -8.43 -7.09
N ARG A 74 0.14 -8.77 -6.79
CA ARG A 74 -0.59 -9.86 -7.45
C ARG A 74 -0.84 -9.59 -8.93
N LYS A 75 -1.22 -8.37 -9.30
CA LYS A 75 -1.38 -7.99 -10.72
C LYS A 75 -0.08 -8.15 -11.49
N ARG A 76 1.04 -7.65 -10.96
CA ARG A 76 2.36 -7.83 -11.59
C ARG A 76 2.76 -9.29 -11.74
N GLY A 77 2.45 -10.12 -10.74
CA GLY A 77 2.70 -11.57 -10.81
C GLY A 77 1.89 -12.28 -11.90
N MET A 78 0.60 -11.92 -12.06
CA MET A 78 -0.26 -12.50 -13.10
C MET A 78 0.13 -12.07 -14.51
N GLU A 79 0.53 -10.81 -14.71
CA GLU A 79 1.01 -10.33 -16.02
C GLU A 79 2.27 -11.08 -16.46
N PHE A 80 3.20 -11.29 -15.52
CA PHE A 80 4.44 -12.02 -15.80
C PHE A 80 4.19 -13.49 -16.18
N GLU A 81 3.30 -14.19 -15.47
CA GLU A 81 2.96 -15.58 -15.83
C GLU A 81 2.25 -15.69 -17.18
N LEU A 82 1.38 -14.74 -17.50
CA LEU A 82 0.61 -14.76 -18.74
C LEU A 82 1.51 -14.44 -19.94
N GLU A 83 2.47 -13.53 -19.79
CA GLU A 83 3.49 -13.23 -20.79
C GLU A 83 4.47 -14.40 -20.96
N LYS A 84 4.86 -15.07 -19.87
CA LYS A 84 5.65 -16.31 -19.93
C LYS A 84 4.92 -17.41 -20.70
N LYS A 85 3.63 -17.64 -20.43
CA LYS A 85 2.81 -18.64 -21.15
C LYS A 85 2.66 -18.32 -22.63
N LYS A 86 2.42 -17.06 -23.00
CA LYS A 86 2.37 -16.63 -24.41
C LYS A 86 3.68 -16.90 -25.15
N ILE A 87 4.81 -16.68 -24.50
CA ILE A 87 6.13 -16.98 -25.08
C ILE A 87 6.35 -18.50 -25.16
N GLU A 88 5.98 -19.27 -24.14
CA GLU A 88 6.07 -20.74 -24.16
C GLU A 88 5.17 -21.35 -25.25
N GLU A 89 3.95 -20.85 -25.46
CA GLU A 89 3.05 -21.26 -26.55
C GLU A 89 3.58 -20.82 -27.93
N GLY A 90 4.17 -19.61 -28.01
CA GLY A 90 4.88 -19.15 -29.20
C GLY A 90 6.10 -20.01 -29.53
N MET A 91 6.81 -20.51 -28.52
CA MET A 91 7.93 -21.44 -28.69
C MET A 91 7.47 -22.87 -29.01
N ALA A 92 6.37 -23.34 -28.43
CA ALA A 92 5.79 -24.65 -28.73
C ALA A 92 5.26 -24.71 -30.17
N SER A 93 4.62 -23.64 -30.64
CA SER A 93 4.19 -23.51 -32.04
C SER A 93 5.37 -23.35 -33.00
N PHE A 94 6.48 -22.72 -32.57
CA PHE A 94 7.75 -22.68 -33.31
C PHE A 94 8.40 -24.07 -33.43
N ASN A 95 8.45 -24.86 -32.35
CA ASN A 95 9.01 -26.21 -32.36
C ASN A 95 8.15 -27.22 -33.13
N ALA A 96 6.82 -27.06 -33.13
CA ALA A 96 5.92 -27.86 -33.96
C ALA A 96 6.04 -27.50 -35.46
N SER A 97 6.36 -26.23 -35.77
CA SER A 97 6.54 -25.74 -37.14
C SER A 97 7.97 -25.92 -37.67
N SER A 98 9.00 -26.16 -36.83
CA SER A 98 10.37 -26.37 -37.32
C SER A 98 10.59 -27.75 -37.96
N ALA A 99 9.59 -28.63 -37.93
CA ALA A 99 9.51 -29.78 -38.83
C ALA A 99 9.21 -29.40 -40.30
N GLY A 100 8.85 -28.14 -40.59
CA GLY A 100 8.69 -27.60 -41.93
C GLY A 100 9.18 -26.16 -42.02
N GLY A 101 10.36 -25.95 -42.60
CA GLY A 101 11.05 -24.65 -42.69
C GLY A 101 10.14 -23.46 -43.04
N GLY A 102 9.70 -22.72 -42.03
CA GLY A 102 8.95 -21.48 -42.15
C GLY A 102 9.75 -20.32 -41.58
N GLN A 103 10.14 -19.38 -42.45
CA GLN A 103 10.94 -18.21 -42.12
C GLN A 103 10.04 -17.11 -41.55
N PHE A 104 10.19 -16.79 -40.26
CA PHE A 104 9.54 -15.63 -39.63
C PHE A 104 10.39 -14.36 -39.79
N PRO A 105 9.78 -13.16 -39.79
CA PRO A 105 10.50 -11.90 -39.89
C PRO A 105 11.39 -11.66 -38.66
N ILE A 106 12.64 -11.28 -38.91
CA ILE A 106 13.75 -11.09 -37.95
C ILE A 106 13.36 -10.24 -36.72
N ASN A 107 12.36 -9.36 -36.86
CA ASN A 107 11.85 -8.52 -35.76
C ASN A 107 11.26 -9.33 -34.60
N LEU A 108 10.47 -10.37 -34.87
CA LEU A 108 9.82 -11.18 -33.83
C LEU A 108 10.86 -12.05 -33.07
N GLN A 109 11.89 -12.51 -33.78
CA GLN A 109 12.99 -13.28 -33.20
C GLN A 109 13.84 -12.43 -32.23
N CYS A 110 14.06 -11.17 -32.59
CA CYS A 110 14.74 -10.19 -31.74
C CYS A 110 13.95 -9.84 -30.48
N GLU A 111 12.61 -9.73 -30.55
CA GLU A 111 11.77 -9.45 -29.38
C GLU A 111 11.76 -10.60 -28.37
N ILE A 112 11.67 -11.85 -28.86
CA ILE A 112 11.72 -13.04 -28.00
C ILE A 112 13.08 -13.14 -27.28
N PHE A 113 14.19 -12.89 -28.01
CA PHE A 113 15.53 -12.95 -27.41
C PHE A 113 15.77 -11.85 -26.36
N LYS A 114 15.28 -10.63 -26.62
CA LYS A 114 15.32 -9.53 -25.64
C LYS A 114 14.52 -9.86 -24.38
N CYS A 115 13.30 -10.39 -24.54
CA CYS A 115 12.44 -10.74 -23.41
C CYS A 115 13.05 -11.87 -22.54
N MET A 116 13.62 -12.92 -23.15
CA MET A 116 14.32 -13.97 -22.40
C MET A 116 15.53 -13.46 -21.62
N SER A 117 16.26 -12.50 -22.18
CA SER A 117 17.42 -11.89 -21.52
C SER A 117 17.00 -11.10 -20.28
N GLU A 118 15.87 -10.40 -20.36
CA GLU A 118 15.31 -9.64 -19.24
C GLU A 118 14.77 -10.55 -18.12
N ILE A 119 14.13 -11.67 -18.49
CA ILE A 119 13.68 -12.70 -17.54
C ILE A 119 14.87 -13.35 -16.82
N ARG A 120 15.97 -13.61 -17.54
CA ARG A 120 17.18 -14.21 -16.95
C ARG A 120 17.89 -13.22 -16.02
N ARG A 121 17.88 -11.92 -16.32
CA ARG A 121 18.44 -10.86 -15.48
C ARG A 121 17.67 -10.67 -14.16
N GLN A 122 16.34 -10.84 -14.17
CA GLN A 122 15.51 -10.72 -12.96
C GLN A 122 15.60 -11.94 -12.01
N ARG A 123 16.28 -13.02 -12.41
CA ARG A 123 16.42 -14.26 -11.64
C ARG A 123 17.76 -14.39 -10.89
N MET A 124 18.68 -13.44 -11.08
CA MET A 124 19.98 -13.30 -10.41
C MET A 124 19.91 -12.17 -9.39
#